data_AF-A0A7X6HPQ2-F1
#
_entry.id   AF-A0A7X6HPQ2-F1
#
_cell.length_a   1.000
_cell.length_b   1.000
_cell.length_c   1.000
_cell.angle_alpha   90.00
_cell.angle_beta   90.00
_cell.angle_gamma   90.00
#
_symmetry.space_group_name_H-M   'P 1'
#
loop_
_entity.id
_entity.type
_entity.pdbx_description
1 polymer ?
#
loop_
_entity_poly.entity_id
_entity_poly.type
_entity_poly.pdbx_seq_one_letter_code
_entity_poly.pdbx_strand_id
1 'polypeptide(L)'
;FTKPFAWAQRVLFWSGEAYLSYSLGALAYMGFLAAYFVTVNDTVYPEVFYGPVGLTGPDAAVVSSRTWLATSHFVLAILALSGHIWHALRVRTKAAGFDFRSGEFVTATASKVVNSGEIQAQPAAATAVSFSDATVTFLRNLPIYRKGLSPIVRGLEVSLAHGYFLVGAFAVLLPLQETGLANLAGLLATLALVLILAMGLSIYENQNVEAGKVFYWHKTSEDWSLFRGGFVLGGTSGAFLAYLLLDNFAGIDAIFRGVIN
;
A
#
# COMPACT_ATOMS: atom_id res chain seq x y z
N PHE A 1 21.79 24.12 -29.97
CA PHE A 1 20.79 23.31 -29.24
C PHE A 1 21.32 21.91 -29.03
N THR A 2 21.68 21.57 -27.79
CA THR A 2 22.11 20.22 -27.41
C THR A 2 20.88 19.32 -27.25
N LYS A 3 20.89 18.14 -27.87
CA LYS A 3 19.80 17.17 -27.72
C LYS A 3 19.81 16.61 -26.29
N PRO A 4 18.66 16.47 -25.61
CA PRO A 4 18.61 15.92 -24.27
C PRO A 4 18.97 14.44 -24.29
N PHE A 5 19.63 13.97 -23.23
CA PHE A 5 20.05 12.58 -23.08
C PHE A 5 18.87 11.60 -23.18
N ALA A 6 19.12 10.41 -23.72
CA ALA A 6 18.08 9.41 -24.00
C ALA A 6 17.30 8.96 -22.74
N TRP A 7 17.92 8.98 -21.56
CA TRP A 7 17.23 8.67 -20.30
C TRP A 7 16.20 9.75 -19.94
N ALA A 8 16.54 11.03 -20.15
CA ALA A 8 15.68 12.16 -19.81
C ALA A 8 14.44 12.18 -20.71
N GLN A 9 14.59 11.82 -21.99
CA GLN A 9 13.48 11.70 -22.95
C GLN A 9 12.49 10.57 -22.61
N ARG A 10 12.92 9.54 -21.87
CA ARG A 10 12.06 8.41 -21.47
C ARG A 10 11.26 8.69 -20.20
N VAL A 11 11.76 9.57 -19.33
CA VAL A 11 11.21 9.78 -17.98
C VAL A 11 10.47 11.10 -17.85
N LEU A 12 10.92 12.16 -18.54
CA LEU A 12 10.39 13.51 -18.39
C LEU A 12 9.39 13.83 -19.50
N PHE A 13 8.30 14.49 -19.10
CA PHE A 13 7.30 14.99 -20.03
C PHE A 13 7.55 16.47 -20.29
N TRP A 14 7.59 16.85 -21.57
CA TRP A 14 7.82 18.24 -21.98
C TRP A 14 6.50 18.93 -22.32
N SER A 15 5.78 19.33 -21.28
CA SER A 15 4.55 20.11 -21.38
C SER A 15 4.54 21.23 -20.33
N GLY A 16 3.82 22.33 -20.60
CA GLY A 16 3.69 23.44 -19.64
C GLY A 16 3.17 22.99 -18.27
N GLU A 17 2.28 22.00 -18.25
CA GLU A 17 1.74 21.40 -17.03
C GLU A 17 2.77 20.52 -16.29
N ALA A 18 3.66 19.85 -17.03
CA ALA A 18 4.75 19.08 -16.43
C ALA A 18 5.78 20.00 -15.76
N TYR A 19 6.16 21.11 -16.41
CA TYR A 19 7.07 22.10 -15.82
C TYR A 19 6.48 22.74 -14.56
N LEU A 20 5.17 23.01 -14.54
CA LEU A 20 4.47 23.47 -13.35
C LEU A 20 4.54 22.43 -12.22
N SER A 21 4.27 21.15 -12.53
CA SER A 21 4.39 20.06 -11.56
C SER A 21 5.80 19.94 -10.98
N TYR A 22 6.84 19.96 -11.82
CA TYR A 22 8.24 19.88 -11.33
C TYR A 22 8.58 21.04 -10.39
N SER A 23 8.13 22.25 -10.72
CA SER A 23 8.34 23.44 -9.90
C SER A 23 7.61 23.34 -8.54
N LEU A 24 6.37 22.84 -8.53
CA LEU A 24 5.61 22.57 -7.31
C LEU A 24 6.27 21.51 -6.43
N GLY A 25 6.81 20.45 -7.03
CA GLY A 25 7.55 19.41 -6.32
C GLY A 25 8.82 19.96 -5.65
N ALA A 26 9.56 20.83 -6.36
CA ALA A 26 10.72 21.51 -5.80
C ALA A 26 10.35 22.45 -4.64
N LEU A 27 9.25 23.22 -4.78
CA LEU A 27 8.75 24.08 -3.70
C LEU A 27 8.32 23.27 -2.47
N ALA A 28 7.65 22.13 -2.67
CA ALA A 28 7.27 21.25 -1.57
C ALA A 28 8.51 20.73 -0.82
N TYR A 29 9.53 20.25 -1.55
CA TYR A 29 10.78 19.80 -0.95
C TYR A 29 11.47 20.90 -0.13
N MET A 30 11.60 22.10 -0.71
CA MET A 30 12.20 23.24 -0.01
C MET A 30 11.37 23.67 1.20
N GLY A 31 10.04 23.58 1.13
CA GLY A 31 9.15 23.87 2.25
C GLY A 31 9.33 22.91 3.43
N PHE A 32 9.47 21.59 3.17
CA PHE A 32 9.76 20.61 4.22
C PHE A 32 11.14 20.81 4.84
N LEU A 33 12.14 21.11 4.00
CA LEU A 33 13.51 21.37 4.47
C LEU A 33 13.56 22.64 5.31
N ALA A 34 12.85 23.70 4.90
CA ALA A 34 12.71 24.93 5.68
C ALA A 34 11.99 24.68 7.01
N ALA A 35 10.91 23.89 7.03
CA ALA A 35 10.22 23.52 8.27
C ALA A 35 11.15 22.79 9.25
N TYR A 36 11.97 21.85 8.77
CA TYR A 36 12.99 21.19 9.58
C TYR A 36 14.10 22.14 10.03
N PHE A 37 14.59 22.99 9.13
CA PHE A 37 15.67 23.92 9.45
C PHE A 37 15.27 24.95 10.52
N VAL A 38 14.02 25.43 10.49
CA VAL A 38 13.45 26.32 11.51
C VAL A 38 13.39 25.66 12.88
N THR A 39 13.17 24.34 12.97
CA THR A 39 13.05 23.66 14.28
C THR A 39 14.39 23.37 14.93
N VAL A 40 15.45 23.17 14.14
CA VAL A 40 16.76 22.71 14.65
C VAL A 40 17.85 23.79 14.68
N ASN A 41 17.72 24.88 13.92
CA ASN A 41 18.76 25.89 13.80
C ASN A 41 18.48 27.13 14.68
N ASP A 42 19.38 27.42 15.60
CA ASP A 42 19.34 28.58 16.51
C ASP A 42 20.18 29.76 16.00
N THR A 43 21.20 29.52 15.17
CA THR A 43 22.01 30.57 14.52
C THR A 43 21.22 31.46 13.57
N VAL A 44 20.39 30.87 12.69
CA VAL A 44 19.57 31.61 11.71
C VAL A 44 18.24 32.05 12.33
N TYR A 45 17.72 31.27 13.28
CA TYR A 45 16.51 31.59 14.03
C TYR A 45 16.82 31.66 15.53
N PRO A 46 17.24 32.82 16.06
CA PRO A 46 17.60 32.95 17.48
C PRO A 46 16.41 32.76 18.42
N GLU A 47 16.64 32.10 19.55
CA GLU A 47 15.59 31.77 20.53
C GLU A 47 14.91 33.00 21.16
N VAL A 48 15.62 34.13 21.22
CA VAL A 48 15.09 35.39 21.78
C VAL A 48 13.90 35.93 20.97
N PHE A 49 13.86 35.69 19.66
CA PHE A 49 12.79 36.18 18.77
C PHE A 49 11.80 35.10 18.36
N TYR A 50 12.28 33.86 18.20
CA TYR A 50 11.49 32.75 17.68
C TYR A 50 11.03 31.77 18.78
N GLY A 51 11.60 31.83 19.97
CA GLY A 51 11.35 30.88 21.05
C GLY A 51 12.29 29.67 21.00
N PRO A 52 12.15 28.75 21.98
CA PRO A 52 13.06 27.62 22.19
C PRO A 52 13.19 26.74 20.95
N VAL A 53 14.33 26.06 20.81
CA VAL A 53 14.51 25.02 19.79
C VAL A 53 13.49 23.87 19.96
N GLY A 54 13.05 23.32 18.84
CA GLY A 54 11.98 22.32 18.79
C GLY A 54 10.57 22.90 18.56
N LEU A 55 9.57 22.03 18.67
CA LEU A 55 8.14 22.36 18.44
C LEU A 55 7.36 22.59 19.74
N THR A 56 7.94 22.20 20.88
CA THR A 56 7.32 22.25 22.21
C THR A 56 7.89 23.43 23.00
N GLY A 57 7.02 24.39 23.35
CA GLY A 57 7.36 25.44 24.29
C GLY A 57 7.33 24.95 25.75
N PRO A 58 7.89 25.72 26.70
CA PRO A 58 7.88 25.40 28.13
C PRO A 58 6.46 25.35 28.73
N ASP A 59 5.50 26.08 28.16
CA ASP A 59 4.09 26.02 28.51
C ASP A 59 3.27 25.49 27.33
N ALA A 60 2.55 24.37 27.53
CA ALA A 60 1.69 23.76 26.50
C ALA A 60 0.54 24.68 26.03
N ALA A 61 0.28 25.78 26.74
CA ALA A 61 -0.78 26.73 26.44
C ALA A 61 -0.38 27.87 25.47
N VAL A 62 0.91 28.08 25.21
CA VAL A 62 1.39 29.19 24.36
C VAL A 62 2.29 28.66 23.24
N VAL A 63 1.83 28.79 22.00
CA VAL A 63 2.57 28.38 20.80
C VAL A 63 3.60 29.45 20.44
N SER A 64 4.88 29.08 20.36
CA SER A 64 5.96 30.00 19.99
C SER A 64 5.89 30.43 18.51
N SER A 65 6.51 31.57 18.19
CA SER A 65 6.63 32.05 16.80
C SER A 65 7.41 31.07 15.91
N ARG A 66 8.40 30.33 16.45
CA ARG A 66 9.09 29.22 15.76
C ARG A 66 8.13 28.12 15.38
N THR A 67 7.27 27.68 16.29
CA THR A 67 6.29 26.62 16.02
C THR A 67 5.30 27.06 14.95
N TRP A 68 4.82 28.30 14.99
CA TRP A 68 3.96 28.85 13.93
C TRP A 68 4.68 28.90 12.58
N LEU A 69 5.91 29.40 12.55
CA LEU A 69 6.70 29.50 11.32
C LEU A 69 6.98 28.12 10.70
N ALA A 70 7.41 27.15 11.50
CA ALA A 70 7.64 25.78 11.06
C ALA A 70 6.35 25.12 10.55
N THR A 71 5.23 25.31 11.26
CA THR A 71 3.92 24.79 10.86
C THR A 71 3.44 25.42 9.55
N SER A 72 3.62 26.73 9.36
CA SER A 72 3.25 27.40 8.10
C SER A 72 4.04 26.86 6.91
N HIS A 73 5.36 26.66 7.05
CA HIS A 73 6.18 26.04 6.00
C HIS A 73 5.72 24.61 5.71
N PHE A 74 5.39 23.85 6.74
CA PHE A 74 4.91 22.47 6.60
C PHE A 74 3.55 22.39 5.88
N VAL A 75 2.59 23.25 6.24
CA VAL A 75 1.27 23.32 5.60
C VAL A 75 1.39 23.75 4.14
N LEU A 76 2.18 24.78 3.85
CA LEU A 76 2.41 25.23 2.47
C LEU A 76 3.14 24.16 1.65
N ALA A 77 4.07 23.42 2.25
CA ALA A 77 4.74 22.29 1.60
C ALA A 77 3.77 21.17 1.24
N ILE A 78 2.83 20.83 2.14
CA ILE A 78 1.77 19.85 1.85
C ILE A 78 0.87 20.34 0.71
N LEU A 79 0.44 21.59 0.72
CA LEU A 79 -0.40 22.14 -0.36
C LEU A 79 0.33 22.10 -1.72
N ALA A 80 1.60 22.49 -1.75
CA ALA A 80 2.43 22.39 -2.95
C ALA A 80 2.62 20.94 -3.39
N LEU A 81 2.78 20.00 -2.45
CA LEU A 81 2.90 18.56 -2.74
C LEU A 81 1.61 17.99 -3.32
N SER A 82 0.46 18.34 -2.75
CA SER A 82 -0.85 17.95 -3.29
C SER A 82 -1.03 18.49 -4.72
N GLY A 83 -0.63 19.74 -4.98
CA GLY A 83 -0.62 20.32 -6.33
C GLY A 83 0.34 19.59 -7.28
N HIS A 84 1.53 19.24 -6.81
CA HIS A 84 2.51 18.45 -7.58
C HIS A 84 1.91 17.11 -8.02
N ILE A 85 1.35 16.35 -7.07
CA ILE A 85 0.71 15.05 -7.30
C ILE A 85 -0.42 15.22 -8.32
N TRP A 86 -1.33 16.19 -8.13
CA TRP A 86 -2.43 16.45 -9.05
C TRP A 86 -1.98 16.67 -10.50
N HIS A 87 -1.04 17.60 -10.71
CA HIS A 87 -0.54 17.88 -12.06
C HIS A 87 0.31 16.74 -12.63
N ALA A 88 1.05 16.01 -11.80
CA ALA A 88 1.84 14.86 -12.23
C ALA A 88 0.95 13.71 -12.74
N LEU A 89 -0.15 13.43 -12.05
CA LEU A 89 -1.14 12.44 -12.52
C LEU A 89 -1.75 12.88 -13.85
N ARG A 90 -2.16 14.14 -13.98
CA ARG A 90 -2.80 14.66 -15.20
C ARG A 90 -1.92 14.60 -16.44
N VAL A 91 -0.62 14.87 -16.31
CA VAL A 91 0.32 14.74 -17.43
C VAL A 91 0.49 13.27 -17.84
N ARG A 92 0.54 12.36 -16.86
CA ARG A 92 0.70 10.93 -17.13
C ARG A 92 -0.54 10.32 -17.78
N THR A 93 -1.74 10.69 -17.32
CA THR A 93 -2.98 10.22 -17.95
C THR A 93 -3.12 10.74 -19.37
N LYS A 94 -2.76 12.01 -19.62
CA LYS A 94 -2.75 12.56 -20.98
C LYS A 94 -1.75 11.85 -21.90
N ALA A 95 -0.57 11.50 -21.39
CA ALA A 95 0.39 10.70 -22.13
C ALA A 95 -0.09 9.25 -22.40
N ALA A 96 -0.93 8.70 -21.52
CA ALA A 96 -1.60 7.42 -21.70
C ALA A 96 -2.84 7.49 -22.62
N GLY A 97 -3.22 8.68 -23.10
CA GLY A 97 -4.35 8.89 -24.01
C GLY A 97 -5.68 9.26 -23.34
N PHE A 98 -5.69 9.52 -22.02
CA PHE A 98 -6.89 9.88 -21.26
C PHE A 98 -6.93 11.39 -20.94
N ASP A 99 -7.93 12.11 -21.48
CA ASP A 99 -8.13 13.54 -21.20
C ASP A 99 -9.27 13.76 -20.18
N PHE A 100 -8.91 14.23 -18.99
CA PHE A 100 -9.89 14.52 -17.93
C PHE A 100 -10.91 15.62 -18.28
N ARG A 101 -10.64 16.43 -19.31
CA ARG A 101 -11.57 17.49 -19.77
C ARG A 101 -12.62 17.00 -20.77
N SER A 102 -12.39 15.89 -21.46
CA SER A 102 -13.34 15.38 -22.45
C SER A 102 -14.55 14.68 -21.80
N GLY A 103 -14.57 14.55 -20.47
CA GLY A 103 -15.61 13.78 -19.78
C GLY A 103 -15.56 12.29 -20.10
N GLU A 104 -14.54 11.83 -20.83
CA GLU A 104 -14.30 10.42 -21.15
C GLU A 104 -13.65 9.72 -19.95
N PHE A 105 -14.36 9.74 -18.83
CA PHE A 105 -14.19 8.71 -17.83
C PHE A 105 -15.00 7.53 -18.36
N VAL A 106 -14.32 6.41 -18.62
CA VAL A 106 -14.86 5.19 -19.24
C VAL A 106 -15.02 5.28 -20.75
N THR A 107 -13.94 5.03 -21.48
CA THR A 107 -14.07 4.11 -22.61
C THR A 107 -13.83 2.72 -22.05
N ALA A 108 -14.91 1.93 -21.92
CA ALA A 108 -14.75 0.49 -22.01
C ALA A 108 -13.90 0.27 -23.25
N THR A 109 -12.74 -0.37 -23.13
CA THR A 109 -12.16 -1.03 -24.29
C THR A 109 -13.23 -2.03 -24.69
N ALA A 110 -14.08 -1.63 -25.63
CA ALA A 110 -14.85 -2.50 -26.45
C ALA A 110 -13.82 -3.48 -26.99
N SER A 111 -13.74 -4.66 -26.37
CA SER A 111 -13.23 -5.82 -27.08
C SER A 111 -14.01 -5.81 -28.38
N LYS A 112 -13.30 -5.72 -29.51
CA LYS A 112 -13.89 -6.08 -30.80
C LYS A 112 -14.50 -7.46 -30.59
N VAL A 113 -15.82 -7.50 -30.40
CA VAL A 113 -16.62 -8.70 -30.53
C VAL A 113 -16.58 -9.02 -32.01
N VAL A 114 -15.51 -9.70 -32.44
CA VAL A 114 -15.60 -10.57 -33.60
C VAL A 114 -16.44 -11.75 -33.11
N ASN A 115 -17.66 -11.81 -33.62
CA ASN A 115 -18.62 -12.85 -33.29
C ASN A 115 -18.03 -14.24 -33.55
N SER A 116 -17.75 -14.97 -32.48
CA SER A 116 -17.78 -16.42 -32.47
C SER A 116 -17.89 -16.93 -31.02
N GLY A 117 -19.11 -16.91 -30.49
CA GLY A 117 -19.62 -17.98 -29.61
C GLY A 117 -19.09 -18.15 -28.19
N GLU A 118 -18.69 -17.11 -27.46
CA GLU A 118 -18.26 -17.27 -26.05
C GLU A 118 -18.97 -16.31 -25.08
N ILE A 119 -19.22 -16.82 -23.86
CA ILE A 119 -20.11 -16.32 -22.81
C ILE A 119 -19.86 -14.82 -22.50
N GLN A 120 -20.92 -14.02 -22.67
CA GLN A 120 -20.93 -12.59 -22.32
C GLN A 120 -20.87 -12.40 -20.79
N ALA A 121 -19.70 -12.06 -20.27
CA ALA A 121 -19.60 -11.37 -18.99
C ALA A 121 -19.99 -9.90 -19.19
N GLN A 122 -21.07 -9.47 -18.54
CA GLN A 122 -21.52 -8.08 -18.47
C GLN A 122 -20.32 -7.16 -18.10
N PRO A 123 -20.01 -6.09 -18.86
CA PRO A 123 -18.93 -5.20 -18.48
C PRO A 123 -19.35 -4.44 -17.21
N ALA A 124 -18.69 -4.75 -16.09
CA ALA A 124 -18.86 -3.99 -14.86
C ALA A 124 -18.54 -2.51 -15.16
N ALA A 125 -19.45 -1.60 -14.78
CA ALA A 125 -19.30 -0.18 -15.01
C ALA A 125 -17.92 0.28 -14.52
N ALA A 126 -17.11 0.80 -15.43
CA ALA A 126 -15.79 1.30 -15.10
C ALA A 126 -15.93 2.52 -14.20
N THR A 127 -15.54 2.41 -12.94
CA THR A 127 -15.45 3.59 -12.07
C THR A 127 -14.00 4.07 -12.05
N ALA A 128 -13.77 5.34 -11.70
CA ALA A 128 -12.42 5.87 -11.52
C ALA A 128 -11.57 5.02 -10.56
N VAL A 129 -12.20 4.31 -9.62
CA VAL A 129 -11.53 3.36 -8.72
C VAL A 129 -11.12 2.07 -9.45
N SER A 130 -12.00 1.54 -10.31
CA SER A 130 -11.77 0.27 -11.02
C SER A 130 -10.68 0.35 -12.10
N PHE A 131 -10.40 1.55 -12.64
CA PHE A 131 -9.47 1.74 -13.77
C PHE A 131 -8.33 2.72 -13.50
N SER A 132 -8.14 3.20 -12.26
CA SER A 132 -6.97 4.05 -11.98
C SER A 132 -5.66 3.28 -12.19
N ASP A 133 -4.66 3.91 -12.80
CA ASP A 133 -3.33 3.32 -13.03
C ASP A 133 -2.69 2.82 -11.72
N ALA A 134 -2.96 3.52 -10.61
CA ALA A 134 -2.52 3.12 -9.29
C ALA A 134 -3.20 1.80 -8.83
N THR A 135 -4.53 1.70 -8.95
CA THR A 135 -5.28 0.48 -8.63
C THR A 135 -4.82 -0.69 -9.48
N VAL A 136 -4.69 -0.49 -10.79
CA VAL A 136 -4.26 -1.55 -11.72
C VAL A 136 -2.82 -1.97 -11.44
N THR A 137 -1.93 -1.03 -11.15
CA THR A 137 -0.53 -1.33 -10.79
C THR A 137 -0.45 -2.07 -9.47
N PHE A 138 -1.21 -1.62 -8.46
CA PHE A 138 -1.30 -2.29 -7.17
C PHE A 138 -1.81 -3.73 -7.35
N LEU A 139 -2.99 -3.91 -7.95
CA LEU A 139 -3.59 -5.23 -8.21
C LEU A 139 -2.67 -6.14 -9.02
N ARG A 140 -1.99 -5.63 -10.06
CA ARG A 140 -1.02 -6.42 -10.84
C ARG A 140 0.16 -6.91 -10.00
N ASN A 141 0.53 -6.19 -8.94
CA ASN A 141 1.63 -6.55 -8.06
C ASN A 141 1.20 -7.41 -6.86
N LEU A 142 -0.10 -7.61 -6.63
CA LEU A 142 -0.60 -8.54 -5.61
C LEU A 142 -0.11 -9.97 -5.92
N PRO A 143 0.19 -10.78 -4.90
CA PRO A 143 0.70 -12.14 -5.08
C PRO A 143 -0.18 -13.00 -6.01
N ILE A 144 -1.50 -12.85 -5.92
CA ILE A 144 -2.44 -13.64 -6.70
C ILE A 144 -2.43 -13.30 -8.20
N TYR A 145 -2.09 -12.06 -8.59
CA TYR A 145 -2.10 -11.59 -9.98
C TYR A 145 -0.70 -11.38 -10.56
N ARG A 146 0.35 -11.27 -9.74
CA ARG A 146 1.73 -11.02 -10.17
C ARG A 146 2.20 -12.08 -11.18
N LYS A 147 2.65 -11.65 -12.36
CA LYS A 147 3.10 -12.57 -13.42
C LYS A 147 4.41 -13.26 -13.03
N GLY A 148 4.58 -14.51 -13.45
CA GLY A 148 5.82 -15.27 -13.25
C GLY A 148 5.97 -15.96 -11.89
N LEU A 149 5.01 -15.84 -10.97
CA LEU A 149 5.00 -16.61 -9.73
C LEU A 149 4.38 -17.99 -9.91
N SER A 150 4.99 -19.00 -9.29
CA SER A 150 4.44 -20.35 -9.19
C SER A 150 3.21 -20.39 -8.26
N PRO A 151 2.24 -21.29 -8.49
CA PRO A 151 1.01 -21.35 -7.69
C PRO A 151 1.26 -21.52 -6.18
N ILE A 152 2.28 -22.29 -5.80
CA ILE A 152 2.67 -22.51 -4.40
C ILE A 152 3.10 -21.22 -3.70
N VAL A 153 3.92 -20.37 -4.36
CA VAL A 153 4.38 -19.10 -3.78
C VAL A 153 3.23 -18.12 -3.63
N ARG A 154 2.28 -18.13 -4.56
CA ARG A 154 1.06 -17.30 -4.45
C ARG A 154 0.26 -17.67 -3.22
N GLY A 155 0.00 -18.96 -3.02
CA GLY A 155 -0.71 -19.44 -1.83
C GLY A 155 0.03 -19.11 -0.55
N LEU A 156 1.35 -19.25 -0.56
CA LEU A 156 2.23 -18.94 0.55
C LEU A 156 2.18 -17.45 0.93
N GLU A 157 2.43 -16.54 -0.01
CA GLU A 157 2.42 -15.09 0.26
C GLU A 157 1.02 -14.61 0.70
N VAL A 158 -0.04 -15.10 0.05
CA VAL A 158 -1.42 -14.75 0.42
C VAL A 158 -1.69 -15.17 1.85
N SER A 159 -1.44 -16.44 2.19
CA SER A 159 -1.80 -16.96 3.50
C SER A 159 -0.87 -16.47 4.60
N LEU A 160 0.39 -16.17 4.30
CA LEU A 160 1.31 -15.55 5.25
C LEU A 160 0.78 -14.21 5.77
N ALA A 161 0.24 -13.37 4.87
CA ALA A 161 -0.39 -12.11 5.27
C ALA A 161 -1.64 -12.34 6.12
N HIS A 162 -2.49 -13.30 5.75
CA HIS A 162 -3.73 -13.59 6.48
C HIS A 162 -3.46 -14.23 7.85
N GLY A 163 -2.57 -15.21 7.92
CA GLY A 163 -2.16 -15.87 9.15
C GLY A 163 -1.53 -14.88 10.14
N TYR A 164 -0.68 -13.97 9.65
CA TYR A 164 -0.08 -12.93 10.49
C TYR A 164 -1.12 -11.99 11.12
N PHE A 165 -2.04 -11.46 10.32
CA PHE A 165 -3.05 -10.51 10.78
C PHE A 165 -4.09 -11.14 11.72
N LEU A 166 -4.54 -12.37 11.42
CA LEU A 166 -5.64 -13.02 12.14
C LEU A 166 -5.30 -13.32 13.62
N VAL A 167 -4.04 -13.59 13.95
CA VAL A 167 -3.63 -13.86 15.34
C VAL A 167 -3.93 -12.66 16.22
N GLY A 168 -3.61 -11.44 15.75
CA GLY A 168 -3.89 -10.22 16.51
C GLY A 168 -5.39 -9.97 16.70
N ALA A 169 -6.19 -10.21 15.65
CA ALA A 169 -7.64 -10.08 15.75
C ALA A 169 -8.23 -11.04 16.80
N PHE A 170 -7.81 -12.32 16.79
CA PHE A 170 -8.30 -13.30 17.76
C PHE A 170 -7.75 -13.07 19.16
N ALA A 171 -6.50 -12.66 19.31
CA ALA A 171 -5.93 -12.35 20.62
C ALA A 171 -6.70 -11.22 21.33
N VAL A 172 -7.20 -10.23 20.58
CA VAL A 172 -7.98 -9.11 21.14
C VAL A 172 -9.46 -9.45 21.28
N LEU A 173 -10.06 -10.18 20.32
CA LEU A 173 -11.51 -10.40 20.31
C LEU A 173 -11.97 -11.59 21.17
N LEU A 174 -11.10 -12.57 21.46
CA LEU A 174 -11.47 -13.66 22.35
C LEU A 174 -11.49 -13.20 23.82
N PRO A 175 -12.48 -13.65 24.62
CA PRO A 175 -12.60 -13.30 26.04
C PRO A 175 -11.62 -14.09 26.93
N LEU A 176 -10.34 -14.13 26.55
CA LEU A 176 -9.26 -14.85 27.23
C LEU A 176 -8.09 -13.93 27.61
N GLN A 177 -8.33 -12.61 27.64
CA GLN A 177 -7.33 -11.60 27.99
C GLN A 177 -6.91 -11.69 29.46
N GLU A 178 -7.86 -11.92 30.36
CA GLU A 178 -7.66 -11.95 31.81
C GLU A 178 -6.79 -13.13 32.29
N THR A 179 -6.62 -14.18 31.47
CA THR A 179 -5.91 -15.41 31.86
C THR A 179 -4.43 -15.40 31.45
N GLY A 180 -3.96 -14.34 30.79
CA GLY A 180 -2.59 -14.27 30.25
C GLY A 180 -2.32 -15.23 29.08
N LEU A 181 -3.35 -15.96 28.61
CA LEU A 181 -3.25 -16.94 27.53
C LEU A 181 -3.81 -16.42 26.19
N ALA A 182 -4.08 -15.11 26.09
CA ALA A 182 -4.69 -14.48 24.91
C ALA A 182 -3.90 -14.73 23.62
N ASN A 183 -2.58 -14.62 23.67
CA ASN A 183 -1.71 -14.83 22.51
C ASN A 183 -1.77 -16.28 21.99
N LEU A 184 -1.71 -17.25 22.91
CA LEU A 184 -1.79 -18.67 22.59
C LEU A 184 -3.17 -19.06 22.06
N ALA A 185 -4.24 -18.51 22.66
CA ALA A 185 -5.60 -18.70 22.16
C ALA A 185 -5.77 -18.13 20.75
N GLY A 186 -5.20 -16.95 20.48
CA GLY A 186 -5.15 -16.33 19.16
C GLY A 186 -4.46 -17.23 18.13
N LEU A 187 -3.29 -17.79 18.47
CA LEU A 187 -2.57 -18.74 17.62
C LEU A 187 -3.42 -19.97 17.27
N LEU A 188 -3.99 -20.64 18.28
CA LEU A 188 -4.80 -21.84 18.06
C LEU A 188 -6.05 -21.56 17.23
N ALA A 189 -6.72 -20.43 17.47
CA ALA A 189 -7.87 -20.01 16.69
C ALA A 189 -7.50 -19.73 15.22
N THR A 190 -6.38 -19.06 14.96
CA THR A 190 -5.89 -18.83 13.60
C THR A 190 -5.52 -20.14 12.91
N LEU A 191 -4.80 -21.05 13.58
CA LEU A 191 -4.44 -22.35 13.00
C LEU A 191 -5.68 -23.17 12.64
N ALA A 192 -6.69 -23.20 13.52
CA ALA A 192 -7.97 -23.85 13.24
C ALA A 192 -8.67 -23.22 12.02
N LEU A 193 -8.71 -21.88 11.94
CA LEU A 193 -9.32 -21.18 10.81
C LEU A 193 -8.57 -21.44 9.49
N VAL A 194 -7.23 -21.46 9.50
CA VAL A 194 -6.42 -21.77 8.31
C VAL A 194 -6.74 -23.18 7.79
N LEU A 195 -6.93 -24.16 8.68
CA LEU A 195 -7.33 -25.52 8.29
C LEU A 195 -8.75 -25.56 7.70
N ILE A 196 -9.70 -24.83 8.29
CA ILE A 196 -11.07 -24.72 7.76
C ILE A 196 -11.06 -24.07 6.37
N LEU A 197 -10.30 -22.99 6.18
CA LEU A 197 -10.15 -22.31 4.89
C LEU A 197 -9.47 -23.22 3.86
N ALA A 198 -8.47 -24.00 4.25
CA ALA A 198 -7.83 -24.99 3.37
C ALA A 198 -8.79 -26.11 2.95
N MET A 199 -9.67 -26.56 3.85
CA MET A 199 -10.76 -27.49 3.50
C MET A 199 -11.75 -26.83 2.54
N GLY A 200 -12.11 -25.57 2.75
CA GLY A 200 -12.96 -24.79 1.83
C GLY A 200 -12.36 -24.66 0.42
N LEU A 201 -11.06 -24.37 0.31
CA LEU A 201 -10.33 -24.35 -0.96
C LEU A 201 -10.29 -25.72 -1.65
N SER A 202 -10.37 -26.82 -0.88
CA SER A 202 -10.46 -28.18 -1.41
C SER A 202 -11.82 -28.45 -2.05
N ILE A 203 -12.90 -28.03 -1.38
CA ILE A 203 -14.27 -28.18 -1.87
C ILE A 203 -14.51 -27.31 -3.10
N TYR A 204 -13.98 -26.08 -3.10
CA TYR A 204 -14.10 -25.13 -4.21
C TYR A 204 -13.58 -25.71 -5.52
N GLU A 205 -12.42 -26.37 -5.49
CA GLU A 205 -11.85 -26.99 -6.70
C GLU A 205 -12.76 -28.08 -7.24
N ASN A 206 -13.26 -28.95 -6.36
CA ASN A 206 -14.10 -30.08 -6.76
C ASN A 206 -15.40 -29.64 -7.43
N GLN A 207 -15.94 -28.47 -7.07
CA GLN A 207 -17.18 -27.94 -7.64
C GLN A 207 -16.96 -27.12 -8.92
N ASN A 208 -15.82 -26.45 -9.06
CA ASN A 208 -15.56 -25.53 -10.18
C ASN A 208 -14.65 -26.10 -11.26
N VAL A 209 -14.40 -27.42 -11.27
CA VAL A 209 -13.67 -28.08 -12.38
C VAL A 209 -14.34 -27.82 -13.74
N GLU A 210 -15.67 -27.69 -13.77
CA GLU A 210 -16.46 -27.49 -15.00
C GLU A 210 -16.79 -26.02 -15.29
N ALA A 211 -16.65 -25.13 -14.31
CA ALA A 211 -16.80 -23.69 -14.51
C ALA A 211 -15.47 -23.11 -15.01
N GLY A 212 -15.49 -22.35 -16.11
CA GLY A 212 -14.29 -21.76 -16.70
C GLY A 212 -13.34 -21.13 -15.68
N LYS A 213 -12.04 -21.34 -15.88
CA LYS A 213 -11.00 -21.01 -14.88
C LYS A 213 -10.87 -19.50 -14.69
N VAL A 214 -11.05 -19.05 -13.45
CA VAL A 214 -11.09 -17.62 -13.08
C VAL A 214 -9.71 -16.95 -13.12
N PHE A 215 -8.65 -17.71 -12.82
CA PHE A 215 -7.28 -17.18 -12.76
C PHE A 215 -6.42 -17.68 -13.92
N TYR A 216 -5.61 -16.78 -14.50
CA TYR A 216 -4.75 -17.13 -15.65
C TYR A 216 -3.67 -18.19 -15.35
N TRP A 217 -3.32 -18.39 -14.07
CA TRP A 217 -2.32 -19.37 -13.62
C TRP A 217 -2.94 -20.69 -13.18
N HIS A 218 -4.27 -20.75 -12.97
CA HIS A 218 -4.98 -21.99 -12.62
C HIS A 218 -5.25 -22.71 -13.93
N LYS A 219 -4.32 -23.58 -14.37
CA LYS A 219 -4.45 -24.34 -15.61
C LYS A 219 -4.73 -25.81 -15.34
N THR A 220 -4.25 -26.34 -14.23
CA THR A 220 -4.50 -27.73 -13.83
C THR A 220 -5.03 -27.78 -12.39
N SER A 221 -5.64 -28.90 -12.02
CA SER A 221 -6.00 -29.17 -10.62
C SER A 221 -4.78 -29.29 -9.71
N GLU A 222 -3.62 -29.63 -10.29
CA GLU A 222 -2.32 -29.63 -9.63
C GLU A 222 -1.87 -28.21 -9.24
N ASP A 223 -2.07 -27.21 -10.11
CA ASP A 223 -1.76 -25.81 -9.77
C ASP A 223 -2.55 -25.34 -8.53
N TRP A 224 -3.81 -25.77 -8.41
CA TRP A 224 -4.67 -25.43 -7.28
C TRP A 224 -4.30 -26.19 -6.00
N SER A 225 -3.89 -27.46 -6.12
CA SER A 225 -3.40 -28.23 -4.98
C SER A 225 -2.06 -27.66 -4.45
N LEU A 226 -1.17 -27.23 -5.34
CA LEU A 226 0.07 -26.52 -4.99
C LEU A 226 -0.21 -25.18 -4.31
N PHE A 227 -1.17 -24.40 -4.82
CA PHE A 227 -1.63 -23.17 -4.16
C PHE A 227 -2.15 -23.46 -2.75
N ARG A 228 -2.96 -24.51 -2.57
CA ARG A 228 -3.49 -24.90 -1.26
C ARG A 228 -2.40 -25.37 -0.30
N GLY A 229 -1.41 -26.11 -0.77
CA GLY A 229 -0.24 -26.50 0.01
C GLY A 229 0.56 -25.28 0.48
N GLY A 230 0.78 -24.32 -0.43
CA GLY A 230 1.36 -23.02 -0.09
C GLY A 230 0.52 -22.24 0.93
N PHE A 231 -0.81 -22.27 0.79
CA PHE A 231 -1.72 -21.59 1.69
C PHE A 231 -1.65 -22.13 3.12
N VAL A 232 -1.62 -23.44 3.32
CA VAL A 232 -1.49 -24.02 4.67
C VAL A 232 -0.15 -23.65 5.28
N LEU A 233 0.96 -23.84 4.53
CA LEU A 233 2.31 -23.53 5.02
C LEU A 233 2.52 -22.04 5.32
N GLY A 234 2.03 -21.16 4.45
CA GLY A 234 2.08 -19.71 4.65
C GLY A 234 1.24 -19.28 5.86
N GLY A 235 0.04 -19.84 6.01
CA GLY A 235 -0.87 -19.49 7.09
C GLY A 235 -0.35 -19.91 8.47
N THR A 236 0.18 -21.14 8.58
CA THR A 236 0.75 -21.63 9.85
C THR A 236 2.02 -20.87 10.23
N SER A 237 2.91 -20.60 9.27
CA SER A 237 4.14 -19.84 9.52
C SER A 237 3.87 -18.38 9.87
N GLY A 238 2.95 -17.70 9.16
CA GLY A 238 2.54 -16.34 9.46
C GLY A 238 1.88 -16.21 10.84
N ALA A 239 1.04 -17.18 11.22
CA ALA A 239 0.44 -17.23 12.54
C ALA A 239 1.48 -17.46 13.65
N PHE A 240 2.42 -18.37 13.44
CA PHE A 240 3.48 -18.64 14.42
C PHE A 240 4.41 -17.43 14.61
N LEU A 241 4.76 -16.75 13.52
CA LEU A 241 5.53 -15.51 13.59
C LEU A 241 4.81 -14.43 14.39
N ALA A 242 3.52 -14.20 14.11
CA ALA A 242 2.73 -13.21 14.85
C ALA A 242 2.64 -13.55 16.34
N TYR A 243 2.44 -14.83 16.68
CA TYR A 243 2.47 -15.30 18.06
C TYR A 243 3.80 -14.99 18.75
N LEU A 244 4.93 -15.33 18.12
CA LEU A 244 6.25 -15.06 18.70
C LEU A 244 6.51 -13.57 18.93
N LEU A 245 6.08 -12.71 18.00
CA LEU A 245 6.22 -11.26 18.15
C LEU A 245 5.36 -10.71 19.29
N LEU A 246 4.15 -11.23 19.48
CA LEU A 246 3.27 -10.81 20.58
C LEU A 246 3.76 -11.33 21.94
N ASP A 247 4.24 -12.58 21.99
CA ASP A 247 4.74 -13.20 23.23
C ASP A 247 6.05 -12.55 23.70
N ASN A 248 6.91 -12.13 22.75
CA ASN A 248 8.18 -11.47 23.02
C ASN A 248 8.12 -9.94 22.89
N PHE A 249 6.91 -9.36 22.94
CA PHE A 249 6.71 -7.93 22.69
C PHE A 249 7.54 -7.04 23.62
N ALA A 250 7.66 -7.39 24.90
CA ALA A 250 8.45 -6.62 25.87
C ALA A 250 9.94 -6.54 25.49
N GLY A 251 10.53 -7.63 24.99
CA GLY A 251 11.91 -7.64 24.52
C GLY A 251 12.09 -6.83 23.25
N ILE A 252 11.14 -6.93 22.32
CA ILE A 252 11.15 -6.17 21.06
C ILE A 252 10.99 -4.67 21.31
N ASP A 253 10.09 -4.27 22.21
CA ASP A 253 9.90 -2.87 22.62
C ASP A 253 11.17 -2.30 23.27
N ALA A 254 11.85 -3.09 24.12
CA ALA A 254 13.11 -2.68 24.72
C ALA A 254 14.23 -2.49 23.69
N ILE A 255 14.29 -3.32 22.64
CA ILE A 255 15.22 -3.15 21.52
C ILE A 255 14.91 -1.86 20.75
N PHE A 256 13.65 -1.63 20.38
CA PHE A 256 13.28 -0.44 19.60
C PHE A 256 13.42 0.88 20.37
N ARG A 257 13.31 0.84 21.70
CA ARG A 257 13.55 2.00 22.57
C ARG A 257 15.03 2.21 22.92
N GLY A 258 15.93 1.29 22.51
CA GLY A 258 17.35 1.37 22.85
C GLY A 258 17.64 1.21 24.34
N VAL A 259 16.80 0.46 25.07
CA VAL A 259 16.95 0.22 26.51
C VAL A 259 17.98 -0.88 26.79
N ILE A 260 18.25 -1.73 25.80
CA ILE A 260 19.25 -2.79 25.86
C ILE A 260 20.45 -2.33 25.01
N ASN A 261 21.60 -2.12 25.66
CA ASN A 261 22.88 -1.79 25.03
C ASN A 261 23.65 -3.05 24.61
#